data_AF-A0A1R1FRH5-F1
#
_entry.id   AF-A0A1R1FRH5-F1
#
_cell.length_a   1.000
_cell.length_b   1.000
_cell.length_c   1.000
_cell.angle_alpha   90.00
_cell.angle_beta   90.00
_cell.angle_gamma   90.00
#
_symmetry.space_group_name_H-M   'P 1'
#
loop_
_entity.id
_entity.type
_entity.pdbx_description
1 polymer ?
#
loop_
_entity_poly.entity_id
_entity_poly.type
_entity_poly.pdbx_seq_one_letter_code
_entity_poly.pdbx_strand_id
1 'polypeptide(L)'
;MPNPKVKLLPFADISNYVEGFDIVSTQWGGDGLVYVLLMNQIPERKRDMFVQSKLNQSYTYKVLIVTDQNIEEVVIWGQTFNYHYVQPLHDHLLLVGARCTNYGNRF
;
A
#
# COMPACT_ATOMS: atom_id res chain seq x y z
N MET A 1 -28.87 -15.06 21.44
CA MET A 1 -27.53 -15.43 21.92
C MET A 1 -26.74 -14.14 22.11
N PRO A 2 -26.00 -13.95 23.22
CA PRO A 2 -25.17 -12.76 23.37
C PRO A 2 -24.00 -12.79 22.38
N ASN A 3 -23.68 -11.66 21.76
CA ASN A 3 -22.52 -11.56 20.87
C ASN A 3 -21.24 -11.79 21.68
N PRO A 4 -20.40 -12.78 21.32
CA PRO A 4 -19.12 -12.97 21.99
C PRO A 4 -18.24 -11.74 21.77
N LYS A 5 -17.74 -11.16 22.86
CA LYS A 5 -16.74 -10.10 22.79
C LYS A 5 -15.37 -10.74 22.56
N VAL A 6 -14.82 -10.57 21.36
CA VAL A 6 -13.46 -11.03 21.01
C VAL A 6 -12.50 -9.87 21.20
N LYS A 7 -11.39 -10.10 21.93
CA LYS A 7 -10.30 -9.14 22.05
C LYS A 7 -9.36 -9.34 20.87
N LEU A 8 -9.21 -8.31 20.03
CA LEU A 8 -8.21 -8.32 18.97
C LEU A 8 -6.83 -8.06 19.59
N LEU A 9 -5.86 -8.88 19.21
CA LEU A 9 -4.44 -8.63 19.49
C LEU A 9 -3.80 -8.08 18.22
N PRO A 10 -2.88 -7.11 18.32
CA PRO A 10 -2.14 -6.65 17.17
C PRO A 10 -1.31 -7.79 16.60
N PHE A 11 -1.20 -7.85 15.27
CA PHE A 11 -0.34 -8.81 14.59
C PHE A 11 1.13 -8.41 14.70
N ALA A 12 1.45 -7.13 14.46
CA ALA A 12 2.79 -6.56 14.58
C ALA A 12 2.71 -5.06 14.88
N ASP A 13 3.75 -4.51 15.49
CA ASP A 13 3.96 -3.06 15.63
C ASP A 13 4.90 -2.57 14.52
N ILE A 14 4.36 -1.76 13.60
CA ILE A 14 5.11 -1.21 12.46
C ILE A 14 5.49 0.26 12.65
N SER A 15 5.30 0.84 13.83
CA SER A 15 5.41 2.29 14.06
C SER A 15 6.78 2.86 13.66
N ASN A 16 7.85 2.12 13.94
CA ASN A 16 9.22 2.53 13.57
C ASN A 16 9.50 2.46 12.06
N TYR A 17 8.68 1.73 11.30
CA TYR A 17 8.88 1.47 9.88
C TYR A 17 8.10 2.43 8.98
N VAL A 18 7.13 3.16 9.55
CA VAL A 18 6.27 4.09 8.81
C VAL A 18 6.74 5.54 8.90
N GLU A 19 7.79 5.85 9.66
CA GLU A 19 8.30 7.22 9.77
C GLU A 19 8.69 7.78 8.39
N GLY A 20 8.10 8.92 8.01
CA GLY A 20 8.31 9.56 6.71
C GLY A 20 7.57 8.90 5.55
N PHE A 21 6.64 7.97 5.81
CA PHE A 21 5.82 7.31 4.81
C PHE A 21 4.34 7.23 5.22
N ASP A 22 3.47 7.30 4.23
CA ASP A 22 2.04 7.02 4.35
C ASP A 22 1.74 5.57 3.95
N ILE A 23 0.79 4.93 4.64
CA ILE A 23 0.26 3.62 4.25
C ILE A 23 -0.66 3.77 3.04
N VAL A 24 -0.30 3.10 1.95
CA VAL A 24 -1.09 3.04 0.72
C VAL A 24 -2.04 1.85 0.75
N SER A 25 -1.55 0.66 1.11
CA SER A 25 -2.34 -0.56 1.18
C SER A 25 -1.75 -1.59 2.14
N THR A 26 -2.62 -2.45 2.68
CA THR A 26 -2.24 -3.60 3.49
C THR A 26 -3.00 -4.83 2.99
N GLN A 27 -2.29 -5.93 2.72
CA GLN A 27 -2.92 -7.20 2.36
C GLN A 27 -2.16 -8.41 2.88
N TRP A 28 -2.88 -9.54 2.95
CA TRP A 28 -2.28 -10.86 3.12
C TRP A 28 -1.85 -11.40 1.76
N GLY A 29 -0.61 -11.88 1.68
CA GLY A 29 -0.12 -12.66 0.55
C GLY A 29 -0.68 -14.08 0.55
N GLY A 30 -0.65 -14.73 -0.61
CA GLY A 30 -1.01 -16.16 -0.73
C GLY A 30 -0.04 -17.10 0.00
N ASP A 31 1.11 -16.58 0.40
CA ASP A 31 2.13 -17.23 1.23
C ASP A 31 1.89 -17.07 2.74
N GLY A 32 0.82 -16.38 3.14
CA GLY A 32 0.47 -16.16 4.54
C GLY A 32 1.25 -15.03 5.22
N LEU A 33 2.02 -14.22 4.49
CA LEU A 33 2.70 -13.05 5.02
C LEU A 33 1.84 -11.79 4.85
N VAL A 34 2.09 -10.75 5.67
CA VAL A 34 1.43 -9.46 5.52
C VAL A 34 2.33 -8.51 4.72
N TYR A 35 1.77 -7.90 3.70
CA TYR A 35 2.45 -6.92 2.86
C TYR A 35 1.84 -5.54 3.08
N VAL A 36 2.67 -4.58 3.48
CA VAL A 36 2.27 -3.17 3.64
C VAL A 36 2.98 -2.33 2.59
N LEU A 37 2.22 -1.71 1.69
CA LEU A 37 2.75 -0.75 0.73
C LEU A 37 2.75 0.65 1.36
N LEU A 38 3.91 1.27 1.37
CA LEU A 38 4.18 2.60 1.90
C LEU A 38 4.66 3.51 0.78
N MET A 39 4.35 4.80 0.88
CA MET A 39 4.81 5.84 -0.04
C MET A 39 5.25 7.07 0.73
N ASN A 40 6.37 7.69 0.36
CA ASN A 40 6.91 8.83 1.10
C ASN A 40 5.99 10.06 1.13
N GLN A 41 5.07 10.16 0.16
CA GLN A 41 4.03 11.18 0.11
C GLN A 41 2.91 10.73 -0.83
N ILE A 42 1.67 10.63 -0.35
CA ILE A 42 0.52 10.38 -1.23
C ILE A 42 0.31 11.59 -2.15
N PRO A 43 0.25 11.43 -3.48
CA PRO A 43 0.06 12.55 -4.40
C PRO A 43 -1.29 13.24 -4.17
N GLU A 44 -1.28 14.56 -4.13
CA GLU A 44 -2.49 15.35 -3.97
C GLU A 44 -3.43 15.23 -5.18
N ARG A 45 -4.73 15.18 -4.90
CA ARG A 45 -5.77 15.27 -5.93
C ARG A 45 -5.85 16.70 -6.44
N LYS A 46 -5.80 16.88 -7.76
CA LYS A 46 -6.03 18.19 -8.38
C LYS A 46 -7.50 18.34 -8.72
N ARG A 47 -8.17 19.35 -8.15
CA ARG A 47 -9.59 19.68 -8.44
C ARG A 47 -10.53 18.48 -8.25
N ASP A 48 -10.36 17.73 -7.16
CA ASP A 48 -11.11 16.51 -6.84
C ASP A 48 -11.02 15.37 -7.88
N MET A 49 -10.11 15.48 -8.87
CA MET A 49 -9.87 14.41 -9.84
C MET A 49 -8.97 13.32 -9.26
N PHE A 50 -9.14 12.09 -9.76
CA PHE A 50 -8.23 10.99 -9.46
C PHE A 50 -6.79 11.32 -9.88
N VAL A 51 -5.84 10.90 -9.05
CA VAL A 51 -4.40 11.00 -9.35
C VAL A 51 -4.11 10.21 -10.62
N GLN A 52 -3.31 10.80 -11.50
CA GLN A 52 -2.88 10.14 -12.73
C GLN A 52 -1.97 8.96 -12.41
N SER A 53 -2.11 7.87 -13.17
CA SER A 53 -1.25 6.68 -12.97
C SER A 53 0.21 6.99 -13.22
N LYS A 54 0.54 7.90 -14.15
CA LYS A 54 1.89 8.43 -14.32
C LYS A 54 2.01 9.74 -13.53
N LEU A 55 3.02 9.81 -12.68
CA LEU A 55 3.27 10.91 -11.76
C LEU A 55 4.17 11.96 -12.42
N ASN A 56 3.99 13.22 -12.04
CA ASN A 56 4.77 14.34 -12.56
C ASN A 56 6.14 14.49 -11.89
N GLN A 57 6.34 13.78 -10.78
CA GLN A 57 7.59 13.71 -10.05
C GLN A 57 7.80 12.27 -9.60
N SER A 58 9.04 11.94 -9.24
CA SER A 58 9.37 10.63 -8.70
C SER A 58 9.09 10.56 -7.21
N TYR A 59 8.66 9.39 -6.76
CA TYR A 59 8.39 9.09 -5.36
C TYR A 59 9.17 7.85 -4.93
N THR A 60 9.30 7.70 -3.61
CA THR A 60 9.90 6.51 -2.99
C THR A 60 8.79 5.67 -2.41
N TYR A 61 8.74 4.41 -2.84
CA TYR A 61 7.90 3.40 -2.21
C TYR A 61 8.74 2.57 -1.25
N LYS A 62 8.07 2.02 -0.25
CA LYS A 62 8.63 0.99 0.63
C LYS A 62 7.59 -0.11 0.79
N VAL A 63 8.02 -1.36 0.79
CA VAL A 63 7.17 -2.51 1.10
C VAL A 63 7.68 -3.12 2.39
N LEU A 64 6.79 -3.24 3.38
CA LEU A 64 7.05 -4.05 4.56
C LEU A 64 6.52 -5.46 4.30
N ILE A 65 7.38 -6.46 4.50
CA ILE A 65 7.00 -7.87 4.53
C ILE A 65 7.02 -8.29 5.99
N VAL A 66 5.84 -8.49 6.55
CA VAL A 66 5.61 -8.65 7.99
C VAL A 66 5.26 -10.10 8.27
N THR A 67 6.07 -10.71 9.13
CA THR A 67 5.85 -12.02 9.75
C THR A 67 5.56 -11.82 11.23
N ASP A 68 5.29 -12.89 11.97
CA ASP A 68 5.09 -12.84 13.42
C ASP A 68 6.40 -12.64 14.20
N GLN A 69 7.58 -12.82 13.61
CA GLN A 69 8.87 -12.58 14.27
C GLN A 69 9.68 -11.40 13.72
N ASN A 70 9.47 -11.03 12.45
CA ASN A 70 10.33 -10.11 11.71
C ASN A 70 9.55 -9.23 10.73
N ILE A 71 10.09 -8.04 10.47
CA ILE A 71 9.67 -7.11 9.44
C ILE A 71 10.86 -6.86 8.50
N GLU A 72 10.70 -7.22 7.23
CA GLU A 72 11.67 -6.89 6.18
C GLU A 72 11.21 -5.65 5.40
N GLU A 73 12.17 -4.80 5.01
CA GLU A 73 11.93 -3.58 4.24
C GLU A 73 12.52 -3.69 2.83
N VAL A 74 11.68 -3.47 1.82
CA VAL A 74 12.11 -3.30 0.43
C VAL A 74 11.85 -1.87 -0.02
N VAL A 75 12.91 -1.09 -0.22
CA VAL A 75 12.81 0.32 -0.65
C VAL A 75 12.97 0.44 -2.15
N ILE A 76 12.04 1.15 -2.79
CA ILE A 76 11.92 1.24 -4.24
C ILE A 76 11.96 2.72 -4.63
N TRP A 77 13.14 3.16 -5.06
CA TRP A 77 13.44 4.55 -5.37
C TRP A 77 12.95 4.96 -6.77
N GLY A 78 12.74 6.26 -6.97
CA GLY A 78 12.62 6.86 -8.31
C GLY A 78 11.35 6.45 -9.08
N GLN A 79 10.30 6.03 -8.40
CA GLN A 79 9.09 5.54 -9.05
C GLN A 79 8.26 6.68 -9.63
N THR A 80 7.86 6.54 -10.89
CA THR A 80 7.08 7.53 -11.64
C THR A 80 5.65 7.09 -11.91
N PHE A 81 5.23 5.98 -11.30
CA PHE A 81 3.87 5.48 -11.36
C PHE A 81 3.21 5.48 -9.98
N ASN A 82 1.90 5.69 -9.96
CA ASN A 82 1.08 5.63 -8.75
C ASN A 82 0.62 4.19 -8.50
N TYR A 83 1.28 3.50 -7.59
CA TYR A 83 0.90 2.15 -7.17
C TYR A 83 -0.09 2.21 -6.01
N HIS A 84 -1.05 1.30 -6.01
CA HIS A 84 -2.13 1.20 -5.02
C HIS A 84 -2.19 -0.15 -4.32
N TYR A 85 -1.39 -1.11 -4.78
CA TYR A 85 -1.45 -2.48 -4.31
C TYR A 85 -0.10 -3.18 -4.55
N VAL A 86 0.23 -4.14 -3.70
CA VAL A 86 1.40 -5.01 -3.83
C VAL A 86 1.00 -6.46 -3.57
N GLN A 87 1.60 -7.39 -4.29
CA GLN A 87 1.44 -8.82 -4.00
C GLN A 87 2.78 -9.55 -4.17
N PRO A 88 3.00 -10.61 -3.38
CA PRO A 88 4.11 -11.51 -3.64
C PRO A 88 3.92 -12.22 -4.97
N LEU A 89 5.02 -12.43 -5.68
CA LEU A 89 5.09 -13.21 -6.91
C LEU A 89 6.40 -14.00 -6.90
N HIS A 90 6.40 -15.15 -6.23
CA HIS A 90 7.61 -15.92 -5.93
C HIS A 90 8.66 -15.03 -5.22
N ASP A 91 9.85 -14.90 -5.79
CA ASP A 91 10.96 -14.09 -5.25
C ASP A 91 10.87 -12.61 -5.65
N HIS A 92 9.70 -12.16 -6.11
CA HIS A 92 9.46 -10.81 -6.60
C HIS A 92 8.22 -10.18 -5.95
N LEU A 93 8.15 -8.86 -6.05
CA LEU A 93 6.97 -8.08 -5.70
C LEU A 93 6.31 -7.54 -6.96
N LEU A 94 5.02 -7.81 -7.12
CA LEU A 94 4.21 -7.20 -8.17
C LEU A 94 3.49 -5.97 -7.60
N LEU A 95 3.89 -4.78 -8.10
CA LEU A 95 3.25 -3.51 -7.79
C LEU A 95 2.17 -3.21 -8.83
N VAL A 96 0.97 -2.83 -8.38
CA VAL A 96 -0.17 -2.60 -9.25
C VAL A 96 -0.65 -1.17 -9.13
N GLY A 97 -0.69 -0.47 -10.25
CA GLY A 97 -1.40 0.80 -10.39
C GLY A 97 -2.85 0.57 -10.81
N ALA A 98 -3.74 1.47 -10.42
CA ALA A 98 -5.15 1.45 -10.80
C ALA A 98 -5.49 2.75 -11.56
N ARG A 99 -6.40 2.63 -12.54
CA ARG A 99 -7.01 3.78 -13.19
C ARG A 99 -8.50 3.55 -13.30
N CYS A 100 -9.27 4.45 -12.70
CA CYS A 100 -10.70 4.55 -12.95
C CYS A 100 -10.95 5.79 -13.82
N THR A 101 -11.68 5.62 -14.91
CA THR A 101 -12.18 6.74 -15.72
C THR A 101 -13.70 6.72 -15.60
N ASN A 102 -14.28 7.79 -15.02
CA ASN A 102 -15.73 7.93 -14.95
C ASN A 102 -16.25 8.44 -16.31
N TYR A 103 -17.01 7.61 -17.02
CA TYR A 103 -17.66 7.97 -18.29
C TYR A 103 -19.10 8.48 -18.09
N GLY A 104 -19.48 8.85 -16.86
CA GLY A 104 -20.83 9.28 -16.51
C GLY A 104 -21.36 10.37 -17.44
N ASN A 105 -22.46 10.04 -18.14
CA ASN A 105 -23.30 11.02 -18.82
C ASN A 105 -23.71 12.10 -17.81
N ARG A 106 -23.61 13.36 -18.24
CA ARG A 106 -24.07 14.53 -17.47
C ARG A 106 -25.52 14.30 -17.03
N PHE A 107 -25.75 14.21 -15.72
CA PHE A 107 -27.08 14.38 -15.14
C PHE A 107 -27.37 15.87 -14.97
#